data_AF-A0AA85GBP1-F1
#
_entry.id   AF-A0AA85GBP1-F1
#
_cell.length_a   1.000
_cell.length_b   1.000
_cell.length_c   1.000
_cell.angle_alpha   90.00
_cell.angle_beta   90.00
_cell.angle_gamma   90.00
#
_symmetry.space_group_name_H-M   'P 1'
#
loop_
_entity.id
_entity.type
_entity.pdbx_description
1 polymer ?
#
loop_
_entity_poly.entity_id
_entity_poly.type
_entity_poly.pdbx_seq_one_letter_code
_entity_poly.pdbx_strand_id
1 'polypeptide(L)'
;MSVMCKSFLFSLFILSIFITKETTCILEFSDLKCLEKGERCAKNFFHPCCRDLVCKLDVPFSGKCVDCLSLGSVCIKDSECCSKRCYFFFCKPPHE
;
A
#
# COMPACT_ATOMS: atom_id res chain seq x y z
N MET A 1 17.75 -17.44 -2.56
CA MET A 1 19.18 -17.51 -2.23
C MET A 1 19.63 -16.12 -1.76
N SER A 2 19.50 -15.81 -0.47
CA SER A 2 20.61 -15.73 0.50
C SER A 2 21.73 -14.75 0.12
N VAL A 3 21.57 -13.47 0.50
CA VAL A 3 22.71 -12.56 0.73
C VAL A 3 22.74 -12.23 2.22
N MET A 4 23.50 -13.04 2.93
CA MET A 4 23.71 -12.92 4.37
C MET A 4 24.67 -11.77 4.65
N CYS A 5 24.16 -10.77 5.37
CA CYS A 5 24.65 -10.34 6.68
C CYS A 5 26.10 -10.78 6.98
N LYS A 6 27.09 -10.04 6.48
CA LYS A 6 28.49 -10.26 6.86
C LYS A 6 29.34 -9.01 6.63
N SER A 7 29.30 -8.08 7.57
CA SER A 7 30.33 -7.01 7.63
C SER A 7 30.38 -6.30 8.99
N PHE A 8 30.23 -7.05 10.09
CA PHE A 8 30.10 -6.49 11.44
C PHE A 8 31.41 -6.18 12.17
N LEU A 9 32.60 -6.36 11.58
CA LEU A 9 33.86 -6.24 12.36
C LEU A 9 35.02 -5.49 11.71
N PHE A 10 34.86 -4.87 10.53
CA PHE A 10 35.93 -4.11 9.89
C PHE A 10 35.47 -2.68 9.61
N SER A 11 35.64 -1.77 10.56
CA SER A 11 35.96 -0.34 10.31
C SER A 11 35.64 0.53 11.53
N LEU A 12 36.57 0.63 12.48
CA LEU A 12 36.65 1.79 13.38
C LEU A 12 37.54 2.91 12.78
N PHE A 13 38.11 2.72 11.58
CA PHE A 13 39.18 3.58 11.07
C PHE A 13 38.95 4.23 9.69
N ILE A 14 37.89 3.87 8.95
CA ILE A 14 37.56 4.52 7.66
C ILE A 14 36.35 5.47 7.86
N LEU A 15 36.32 6.15 9.01
CA LEU A 15 35.11 6.69 9.63
C LEU A 15 34.86 8.21 9.42
N SER A 16 35.54 8.90 8.50
CA SER A 16 35.39 10.38 8.42
C SER A 16 35.33 11.04 7.04
N ILE A 17 35.78 10.42 5.94
CA ILE A 17 35.88 11.14 4.64
C ILE A 17 34.92 10.63 3.56
N PHE A 18 34.42 9.39 3.64
CA PHE A 18 33.46 8.84 2.68
C PHE A 18 31.98 9.03 3.07
N ILE A 19 31.72 9.62 4.24
CA ILE A 19 30.39 9.65 4.86
C ILE A 19 29.45 10.67 4.20
N THR A 20 29.93 11.68 3.44
CA THR A 20 29.01 12.67 2.84
C THR A 20 28.39 12.25 1.52
N LYS A 21 28.86 11.20 0.83
CA LYS A 21 28.32 10.85 -0.50
C LYS A 21 27.29 9.71 -0.51
N GLU A 22 27.24 8.91 0.53
CA GLU A 22 26.38 7.71 0.61
C GLU A 22 25.44 7.73 1.84
N THR A 23 25.31 8.90 2.52
CA THR A 23 24.33 9.11 3.60
C THR A 23 22.95 9.39 3.03
N THR A 24 22.44 8.46 2.21
CA THR A 24 21.04 8.42 1.78
C THR A 24 20.40 7.07 2.07
N CYS A 25 21.11 6.13 2.68
CA CYS A 25 20.64 4.74 2.78
C CYS A 25 20.07 4.34 4.14
N ILE A 26 19.35 5.20 4.88
CA ILE A 26 18.51 4.68 5.99
C ILE A 26 17.30 5.58 6.29
N LEU A 27 16.34 5.51 5.38
CA LEU A 27 14.95 5.28 5.74
C LEU A 27 14.33 4.71 4.45
N GLU A 28 14.18 3.39 4.37
CA GLU A 28 13.02 2.85 3.65
C GLU A 28 11.79 3.27 4.47
N PHE A 29 11.50 4.58 4.45
CA PHE A 29 10.15 5.04 4.59
C PHE A 29 9.50 4.46 3.35
N SER A 30 8.88 3.28 3.50
CA SER A 30 8.14 2.59 2.44
C SER A 30 7.43 3.69 1.66
N ASP A 31 7.86 3.92 0.41
CA ASP A 31 7.54 5.12 -0.38
C ASP A 31 6.13 5.57 0.03
N LEU A 32 6.02 6.68 0.78
CA LEU A 32 4.74 7.23 1.25
C LEU A 32 3.92 7.76 0.06
N LYS A 33 4.26 7.31 -1.15
CA LYS A 33 3.47 7.45 -2.33
C LYS A 33 2.22 6.61 -2.15
N CYS A 34 1.12 7.31 -2.39
CA CYS A 34 -0.15 6.66 -2.55
C CYS A 34 -0.13 5.80 -3.83
N LEU A 35 -0.94 4.75 -3.84
CA LEU A 35 -1.03 3.81 -4.95
C LEU A 35 -1.98 4.35 -6.03
N GLU A 36 -1.54 4.34 -7.28
CA GLU A 36 -2.37 4.72 -8.42
C GLU A 36 -3.40 3.64 -8.77
N LYS A 37 -4.34 4.00 -9.66
CA LYS A 37 -5.37 3.09 -10.13
C LYS A 37 -4.75 1.85 -10.79
N GLY A 38 -5.19 0.67 -10.36
CA GLY A 38 -4.72 -0.62 -10.86
C GLY A 38 -3.48 -1.16 -10.15
N GLU A 39 -2.79 -0.35 -9.34
CA GLU A 39 -1.69 -0.82 -8.50
C GLU A 39 -2.19 -1.75 -7.40
N ARG A 40 -1.32 -2.67 -6.96
CA ARG A 40 -1.66 -3.63 -5.93
C ARG A 40 -1.67 -2.98 -4.57
N CYS A 41 -2.81 -3.04 -3.91
CA CYS A 41 -2.96 -2.66 -2.52
C CYS A 41 -3.01 -3.92 -1.64
N ALA A 42 -2.47 -3.83 -0.43
CA ALA A 42 -2.63 -4.87 0.58
C ALA A 42 -3.49 -4.33 1.72
N LYS A 43 -4.10 -5.20 2.53
CA LYS A 43 -4.86 -4.78 3.71
C LYS A 43 -3.92 -4.38 4.86
N ASN A 44 -2.93 -3.56 4.54
CA ASN A 44 -1.87 -3.10 5.39
C ASN A 44 -1.89 -1.58 5.26
N PHE A 45 -1.91 -0.86 6.37
CA PHE A 45 -2.11 0.60 6.41
C PHE A 45 -0.95 1.40 5.80
N PHE A 46 0.10 0.74 5.31
CA PHE A 46 1.34 1.38 4.87
C PHE A 46 1.25 2.00 3.47
N HIS A 47 0.30 1.58 2.62
CA HIS A 47 0.17 2.09 1.25
C HIS A 47 -1.30 2.39 0.90
N PRO A 48 -1.81 3.59 1.26
CA PRO A 48 -3.16 4.01 0.87
C PRO A 48 -3.24 4.24 -0.64
N CYS A 49 -4.41 4.00 -1.23
CA CYS A 49 -4.67 4.40 -2.62
C CYS A 49 -4.71 5.94 -2.72
N CYS A 50 -4.28 6.50 -3.85
CA CYS A 50 -4.32 7.96 -4.07
C CYS A 50 -5.75 8.47 -4.20
N ARG A 51 -6.03 9.68 -3.69
CA ARG A 51 -7.31 10.39 -3.88
C ARG A 51 -8.49 9.57 -3.32
N ASP A 52 -9.63 9.58 -4.03
CA ASP A 52 -10.84 8.84 -3.69
C ASP A 52 -10.81 7.37 -4.16
N LEU A 53 -9.63 6.85 -4.50
CA LEU A 53 -9.49 5.45 -4.90
C LEU A 53 -9.68 4.52 -3.70
N VAL A 54 -10.34 3.40 -3.97
CA VAL A 54 -10.66 2.37 -2.98
C VAL A 54 -9.84 1.12 -3.23
N CYS A 55 -9.30 0.52 -2.16
CA CYS A 55 -8.62 -0.77 -2.25
C CYS A 55 -9.65 -1.91 -2.34
N LYS A 56 -9.86 -2.44 -3.55
CA LYS A 56 -10.67 -3.64 -3.78
C LYS A 56 -9.83 -4.88 -3.51
N LEU A 57 -10.13 -5.61 -2.43
CA LEU A 57 -9.53 -6.92 -2.18
C LEU A 57 -10.10 -7.96 -3.15
N ASP A 58 -9.25 -8.45 -4.07
CA ASP A 58 -9.57 -9.59 -4.93
C ASP A 58 -9.27 -10.93 -4.23
N VAL A 59 -8.31 -10.94 -3.30
CA VAL A 59 -7.87 -12.10 -2.52
C VAL A 59 -7.65 -11.73 -1.05
N PRO A 60 -7.63 -12.69 -0.10
CA PRO A 60 -7.26 -12.40 1.27
C PRO A 60 -5.90 -11.69 1.33
N PHE A 61 -5.88 -10.51 1.96
CA PHE A 61 -4.71 -9.65 2.18
C PHE A 61 -4.10 -8.95 0.93
N SER A 62 -4.64 -9.14 -0.27
CA SER A 62 -4.18 -8.42 -1.47
C SER A 62 -5.33 -8.03 -2.41
N GLY A 63 -5.18 -6.88 -3.04
CA GLY A 63 -6.19 -6.26 -3.87
C GLY A 63 -5.59 -5.28 -4.86
N LYS A 64 -6.46 -4.43 -5.43
CA LYS A 64 -6.08 -3.34 -6.34
C LYS A 64 -6.81 -2.06 -6.02
N CYS A 65 -6.19 -0.92 -6.28
CA CYS A 65 -6.84 0.38 -6.19
C CYS A 65 -7.77 0.59 -7.40
N VAL A 66 -9.04 0.90 -7.14
CA VAL A 66 -10.08 1.15 -8.15
C VAL A 66 -10.85 2.41 -7.81
N ASP A 67 -11.49 3.05 -8.79
CA ASP A 67 -12.27 4.28 -8.55
C ASP A 67 -13.50 4.03 -7.67
N CYS A 68 -14.13 2.86 -7.82
CA CYS A 68 -15.26 2.47 -7.01
C CYS A 68 -15.40 0.95 -6.96
N LEU A 69 -16.00 0.46 -5.88
CA LEU A 69 -16.24 -0.95 -5.66
C LEU A 69 -17.44 -1.44 -6.49
N SER A 70 -17.25 -2.54 -7.23
CA SER A 70 -18.31 -3.22 -7.95
C SER A 70 -19.29 -3.91 -7.01
N LEU A 71 -20.49 -4.22 -7.49
CA LEU A 71 -21.50 -4.99 -6.76
C LEU A 71 -20.91 -6.29 -6.19
N GLY A 72 -21.27 -6.62 -4.95
CA GLY A 72 -20.75 -7.80 -4.25
C GLY A 72 -19.31 -7.67 -3.73
N SER A 73 -18.64 -6.54 -3.94
CA SER A 73 -17.34 -6.27 -3.30
C SER A 73 -17.54 -5.89 -1.84
N VAL A 74 -16.55 -6.22 -1.01
CA VAL A 74 -16.56 -5.86 0.41
C VAL A 74 -16.42 -4.35 0.55
N CYS A 75 -17.30 -3.72 1.32
CA CYS A 75 -17.33 -2.28 1.57
C CYS A 75 -17.44 -1.98 3.06
N ILE A 76 -17.01 -0.78 3.45
CA ILE A 76 -17.14 -0.25 4.81
C ILE A 76 -18.06 0.98 4.82
N LYS A 77 -17.96 1.82 3.79
CA LYS A 77 -18.79 3.02 3.63
C LYS A 77 -19.56 2.95 2.31
N ASP A 78 -20.74 3.55 2.30
CA ASP A 78 -21.58 3.65 1.10
C ASP A 78 -20.88 4.37 -0.06
N SER A 79 -20.11 5.43 0.23
CA SER A 79 -19.38 6.23 -0.77
C SER A 79 -18.32 5.45 -1.56
N GLU A 80 -17.90 4.30 -1.06
CA GLU A 80 -16.88 3.46 -1.70
C GLU A 80 -17.48 2.61 -2.83
N CYS A 81 -18.79 2.36 -2.78
CA CYS A 81 -19.52 1.60 -3.78
C CYS A 81 -19.94 2.50 -4.94
N CYS A 82 -19.82 2.01 -6.19
CA CYS A 82 -20.31 2.76 -7.35
C CYS A 82 -21.84 3.05 -7.27
N SER A 83 -22.58 2.17 -6.59
CA SER A 83 -24.00 2.30 -6.29
C SER A 83 -24.33 3.21 -5.11
N LYS A 84 -23.31 3.75 -4.43
CA LYS A 84 -23.42 4.52 -3.18
C LYS A 84 -24.22 3.79 -2.10
N ARG A 85 -24.12 2.47 -2.06
CA ARG A 85 -24.88 1.61 -1.15
C ARG A 85 -24.06 0.42 -0.67
N CYS A 86 -23.62 0.49 0.57
CA CYS A 86 -22.93 -0.56 1.29
C CYS A 86 -23.90 -1.21 2.29
N TYR A 87 -24.38 -2.41 1.99
CA TYR A 87 -25.30 -3.12 2.85
C TYR A 87 -24.76 -4.50 3.20
N PHE A 88 -24.75 -4.82 4.50
CA PHE A 88 -24.21 -6.09 5.01
C PHE A 88 -22.72 -6.28 4.65
N PHE A 89 -21.91 -5.21 4.68
CA PHE A 89 -20.51 -5.19 4.23
C PHE A 89 -20.28 -5.49 2.75
N PHE A 90 -21.33 -5.48 1.92
CA PHE A 90 -21.21 -5.70 0.48
C PHE A 90 -21.90 -4.59 -0.32
N CYS A 91 -21.30 -4.19 -1.44
CA CYS A 91 -21.94 -3.25 -2.36
C CYS A 91 -23.21 -3.87 -2.96
N LYS A 92 -24.35 -3.20 -2.79
CA LYS A 92 -25.66 -3.61 -3.31
C LYS A 92 -26.12 -2.66 -4.41
N PRO A 93 -27.05 -3.07 -5.30
CA PRO A 93 -27.62 -2.17 -6.28
C PRO A 93 -28.32 -0.98 -5.59
N PRO A 94 -28.35 0.20 -6.24
CA PRO A 94 -29.05 1.36 -5.70
C PRO A 94 -30.53 1.02 -5.43
N HIS A 95 -31.17 1.74 -4.51
CA HIS A 95 -32.62 1.65 -4.37
C HIS A 95 -33.25 2.26 -5.63
N GLU A 96 -33.97 1.43 -6.38
CA GLU A 96 -34.90 1.86 -7.43
C GLU A 96 -36.20 2.37 -6.79
#